data_AF-A0A6I6S9T1-F1
#
_entry.id   AF-A0A6I6S9T1-F1
#
_cell.length_a   1.000
_cell.length_b   1.000
_cell.length_c   1.000
_cell.angle_alpha   90.00
_cell.angle_beta   90.00
_cell.angle_gamma   90.00
#
_symmetry.space_group_name_H-M   'P 1'
#
loop_
_entity.id
_entity.type
_entity.pdbx_description
1 polymer ?
#
loop_
_entity_poly.entity_id
_entity_poly.type
_entity_poly.pdbx_seq_one_letter_code
_entity_poly.pdbx_strand_id
1 'polypeptide(L)'
;MRPGLRERWRQQPPWARGALAVYGIGFFQGACWHIVDLARGGIHGYAPFAPLPLRVFFACLLVLDPLLVVLVGRVRPAGVLLAGGVMVLDAAANWIVNWPQVHRDPALLLRPVGLLPITLFCVFVLATQVPLLRAIGGDRRTPGPYCPGAEA
;
A
#
# COMPACT_ATOMS: atom_id res chain seq x y z
N MET A 1 -0.50 8.66 -28.29
CA MET A 1 -1.45 8.97 -27.20
C MET A 1 -1.12 8.10 -25.99
N ARG A 2 -1.17 8.63 -24.76
CA ARG A 2 -0.98 7.78 -23.56
C ARG A 2 -2.21 6.86 -23.41
N PRO A 3 -2.05 5.55 -23.17
CA PRO A 3 -3.19 4.65 -23.01
C PRO A 3 -4.09 5.12 -21.87
N GLY A 4 -5.40 5.05 -22.09
CA GLY A 4 -6.41 5.41 -21.09
C GLY A 4 -6.31 4.52 -19.85
N LEU A 5 -6.87 4.98 -18.72
CA LEU A 5 -6.79 4.27 -17.45
C LEU A 5 -7.28 2.82 -17.55
N ARG A 6 -8.45 2.61 -18.18
CA ARG A 6 -9.03 1.28 -18.38
C ARG A 6 -8.10 0.37 -19.18
N GLU A 7 -7.45 0.90 -20.21
CA GLU A 7 -6.54 0.13 -21.05
C GLU A 7 -5.30 -0.33 -20.27
N ARG A 8 -4.71 0.56 -19.47
CA ARG A 8 -3.58 0.22 -18.61
C ARG A 8 -3.89 -0.88 -17.61
N TRP A 9 -5.13 -0.92 -17.10
CA TRP A 9 -5.60 -2.02 -16.26
C TRP A 9 -5.79 -3.32 -17.05
N ARG A 10 -6.32 -3.25 -18.28
CA ARG A 10 -6.53 -4.44 -19.13
C ARG A 10 -5.22 -5.09 -19.58
N GLN A 11 -4.16 -4.29 -19.75
CA GLN A 11 -2.82 -4.75 -20.10
C GLN A 11 -2.12 -5.52 -18.95
N GLN A 12 -2.58 -5.38 -17.71
CA GLN A 12 -2.02 -6.13 -16.59
C GLN A 12 -2.58 -7.55 -16.51
N PRO A 13 -1.77 -8.55 -16.10
CA PRO A 13 -2.26 -9.90 -15.89
C PRO A 13 -3.32 -9.93 -14.76
N PRO A 14 -4.27 -10.89 -14.79
CA PRO A 14 -5.38 -10.93 -13.82
C PRO A 14 -4.96 -10.87 -12.35
N TRP A 15 -3.89 -11.57 -11.98
CA TRP A 15 -3.37 -11.57 -10.62
C TRP A 15 -2.83 -10.19 -10.21
N ALA A 16 -2.20 -9.45 -11.13
CA ALA A 16 -1.65 -8.12 -10.85
C ALA A 16 -2.78 -7.11 -10.66
N ARG A 17 -3.87 -7.23 -11.43
CA ARG A 17 -5.08 -6.44 -11.21
C ARG A 17 -5.67 -6.72 -9.82
N GLY A 18 -5.75 -7.98 -9.44
CA GLY A 18 -6.17 -8.39 -8.10
C GLY A 18 -5.29 -7.77 -7.02
N ALA A 19 -3.97 -7.88 -7.14
CA ALA A 19 -3.03 -7.30 -6.17
C ALA A 19 -3.14 -5.77 -6.07
N LEU A 20 -3.24 -5.06 -7.19
CA LEU A 20 -3.45 -3.61 -7.21
C LEU A 20 -4.79 -3.21 -6.56
N ALA A 21 -5.85 -3.99 -6.77
CA ALA A 21 -7.13 -3.77 -6.12
C ALA A 21 -7.01 -3.98 -4.59
N VAL A 22 -6.33 -5.03 -4.15
CA VAL A 22 -6.07 -5.29 -2.72
C VAL A 22 -5.25 -4.17 -2.09
N TYR A 23 -4.22 -3.66 -2.79
CA TYR A 23 -3.48 -2.48 -2.33
C TYR A 23 -4.41 -1.28 -2.15
N GLY A 24 -5.20 -0.95 -3.17
CA GLY A 24 -6.12 0.18 -3.14
C GLY A 24 -7.15 0.07 -2.01
N ILE A 25 -7.73 -1.11 -1.79
CA ILE A 25 -8.69 -1.33 -0.69
C ILE A 25 -8.00 -1.19 0.66
N GLY A 26 -6.82 -1.80 0.84
CA GLY A 26 -6.08 -1.75 2.10
C GLY A 26 -5.68 -0.32 2.50
N PHE A 27 -5.11 0.46 1.58
CA PHE A 27 -4.76 1.86 1.86
C PHE A 27 -6.01 2.72 2.06
N PHE A 28 -7.09 2.52 1.31
CA PHE A 28 -8.33 3.25 1.55
C PHE A 28 -8.90 2.96 2.94
N GLN A 29 -8.89 1.68 3.35
CA GLN A 29 -9.31 1.28 4.69
C GLN A 29 -8.41 1.88 5.78
N GLY A 30 -7.08 1.93 5.57
CA GLY A 30 -6.13 2.62 6.44
C GLY A 30 -6.47 4.10 6.63
N ALA A 31 -6.71 4.81 5.53
CA ALA A 31 -7.13 6.21 5.57
C ALA A 31 -8.40 6.43 6.40
N CYS A 32 -9.41 5.56 6.24
CA CYS A 32 -10.63 5.60 7.04
C CYS A 32 -10.35 5.43 8.53
N TRP A 33 -9.47 4.50 8.91
CA TRP A 33 -9.08 4.31 10.32
C TRP A 33 -8.37 5.53 10.89
N HIS A 34 -7.41 6.10 10.16
CA HIS A 34 -6.72 7.30 10.64
C HIS A 34 -7.64 8.52 10.74
N ILE A 35 -8.62 8.65 9.83
CA ILE A 35 -9.66 9.68 9.95
C ILE A 35 -10.51 9.45 11.20
N VAL A 36 -10.92 8.21 11.47
CA VAL A 36 -11.71 7.87 12.66
C VAL A 36 -10.93 8.14 13.94
N ASP A 37 -9.65 7.78 14.00
CA ASP A 37 -8.77 8.05 15.14
C ASP A 37 -8.60 9.56 15.36
N LEU A 38 -8.39 10.31 14.28
CA LEU A 38 -8.31 11.77 14.32
C LEU A 38 -9.64 12.39 14.77
N ALA A 39 -10.78 11.88 14.31
CA ALA A 39 -12.10 12.37 14.70
C ALA A 39 -12.42 12.07 16.18
N ARG A 40 -11.93 10.94 16.71
CA ARG A 40 -12.17 10.53 18.11
C ARG A 40 -11.26 11.23 19.12
N GLY A 41 -10.05 11.62 18.74
CA GLY A 41 -9.08 12.18 19.70
C GLY A 41 -8.24 13.37 19.22
N GLY A 42 -8.38 13.83 17.98
CA GLY A 42 -7.56 14.89 17.39
C GLY A 42 -6.10 14.45 17.17
N ILE A 43 -5.19 15.40 16.98
CA ILE A 43 -3.72 15.13 16.96
C ILE A 43 -3.26 14.55 18.31
N HIS A 44 -4.06 14.76 19.36
CA HIS A 44 -3.89 14.14 20.67
C HIS A 44 -4.54 12.76 20.77
N GLY A 45 -5.19 12.23 19.74
CA GLY A 45 -5.79 10.91 19.74
C GLY A 45 -4.73 9.83 19.88
N TYR A 46 -3.56 10.08 19.28
CA TYR A 46 -2.35 9.27 19.45
C TYR A 46 -1.56 9.63 20.71
N ALA A 47 -1.97 10.65 21.48
CA ALA A 47 -1.20 11.15 22.60
C ALA A 47 -1.09 10.22 23.82
N PRO A 48 -2.12 9.44 24.16
CA PRO A 48 -2.03 8.52 25.28
C PRO A 48 -1.10 7.32 25.02
N PHE A 49 -0.74 7.03 23.75
CA PHE A 49 -0.08 5.77 23.39
C PHE A 49 1.09 5.85 22.40
N ALA A 50 1.40 7.02 21.82
CA ALA A 50 2.52 7.17 20.89
C ALA A 50 3.42 8.39 21.19
N PRO A 51 4.76 8.27 21.08
CA PRO A 51 5.68 9.41 21.10
C PRO A 51 5.49 10.30 19.87
N LEU A 52 5.88 11.58 19.97
CA LEU A 52 5.61 12.62 18.96
C LEU A 52 5.92 12.21 17.50
N PRO A 53 7.06 11.54 17.17
CA PRO A 53 7.36 11.16 15.79
C PRO A 53 6.32 10.21 15.18
N LEU A 54 5.79 9.27 15.97
CA LEU A 54 4.77 8.33 15.49
C LEU A 54 3.42 9.01 15.28
N ARG A 55 3.08 10.03 16.08
CA ARG A 55 1.86 10.83 15.88
C ARG A 55 1.91 11.60 14.56
N VAL A 56 3.05 12.24 14.29
CA VAL A 56 3.27 12.95 13.03
C VAL A 56 3.19 11.96 11.86
N PHE A 57 3.79 10.79 11.99
CA PHE A 57 3.70 9.74 10.98
C PHE A 57 2.25 9.28 10.72
N PHE A 58 1.47 8.97 11.76
CA PHE A 58 0.05 8.61 11.59
C PHE A 58 -0.77 9.74 10.96
N ALA A 59 -0.49 11.01 11.28
CA ALA A 59 -1.11 12.14 10.61
C ALA A 59 -0.72 12.22 9.11
N CYS A 60 0.54 11.90 8.76
CA CYS A 60 0.97 11.82 7.36
C CYS A 60 0.23 10.73 6.57
N LEU A 61 -0.22 9.65 7.23
CA LEU A 61 -0.97 8.59 6.56
C LEU A 61 -2.32 9.06 6.00
N LEU A 62 -2.94 10.11 6.57
CA LEU A 62 -4.13 10.75 5.97
C LEU A 62 -3.88 11.24 4.53
N VAL A 63 -2.63 11.56 4.20
CA VAL A 63 -2.23 12.02 2.86
C VAL A 63 -1.62 10.89 2.05
N LEU A 64 -0.75 10.09 2.68
CA LEU A 64 -0.04 9.00 2.00
C LEU A 64 -0.99 7.90 1.53
N ASP A 65 -1.99 7.53 2.32
CA ASP A 65 -2.91 6.45 1.97
C ASP A 65 -3.77 6.80 0.74
N PRO A 66 -4.48 7.94 0.69
CA PRO A 66 -5.19 8.34 -0.53
C PRO A 66 -4.27 8.52 -1.73
N LEU A 67 -3.05 9.04 -1.54
CA LEU A 67 -2.07 9.14 -2.60
C LEU A 67 -1.71 7.76 -3.17
N LEU A 68 -1.51 6.77 -2.32
CA LEU A 68 -1.23 5.40 -2.73
C LEU A 68 -2.41 4.77 -3.46
N VAL A 69 -3.65 4.95 -2.97
CA VAL A 69 -4.87 4.54 -3.69
C VAL A 69 -4.89 5.13 -5.09
N VAL A 70 -4.55 6.41 -5.24
CA VAL A 70 -4.53 7.09 -6.53
C VAL A 70 -3.39 6.58 -7.44
N LEU A 71 -2.18 6.39 -6.91
CA LEU A 71 -1.02 5.95 -7.70
C LEU A 71 -1.16 4.49 -8.16
N VAL A 72 -1.59 3.60 -7.25
CA VAL A 72 -1.91 2.19 -7.52
C VAL A 72 -3.11 2.09 -8.44
N GLY A 73 -4.15 2.89 -8.18
CA GLY A 73 -5.32 3.02 -9.05
C GLY A 73 -4.94 3.45 -10.46
N ARG A 74 -3.89 4.28 -10.60
CA ARG A 74 -3.28 4.66 -11.87
C ARG A 74 -2.17 3.71 -12.31
N VAL A 75 -2.05 2.49 -11.79
CA VAL A 75 -1.07 1.46 -12.21
C VAL A 75 0.36 2.03 -12.32
N ARG A 76 0.75 2.93 -11.41
CA ARG A 76 2.06 3.59 -11.47
C ARG A 76 3.10 2.80 -10.66
N PRO A 77 4.29 2.50 -11.22
CA PRO A 77 5.36 1.82 -10.47
C PRO A 77 5.75 2.55 -9.18
N ALA A 78 5.73 3.89 -9.20
CA ALA A 78 5.99 4.71 -8.02
C ALA A 78 5.00 4.42 -6.87
N GLY A 79 3.74 4.13 -7.19
CA GLY A 79 2.75 3.75 -6.18
C GLY A 79 3.08 2.42 -5.52
N VAL A 80 3.55 1.44 -6.29
CA VAL A 80 3.93 0.11 -5.77
C VAL A 80 5.21 0.19 -4.93
N LEU A 81 6.20 1.00 -5.33
CA LEU A 81 7.41 1.23 -4.53
C LEU A 81 7.10 1.95 -3.21
N LEU A 82 6.32 3.03 -3.27
CA LEU A 82 5.96 3.80 -2.09
C LEU A 82 5.10 2.97 -1.13
N ALA A 83 4.22 2.10 -1.66
CA ALA A 83 3.36 1.23 -0.87
C ALA A 83 4.17 0.34 0.10
N GLY A 84 5.26 -0.27 -0.34
CA GLY A 84 6.09 -1.09 0.57
C GLY A 84 6.76 -0.28 1.65
N GLY A 85 7.30 0.90 1.31
CA GLY A 85 7.90 1.79 2.30
C GLY A 85 6.90 2.24 3.37
N VAL A 86 5.71 2.66 2.95
CA VAL A 86 4.63 3.05 3.86
C VAL A 86 4.17 1.88 4.71
N MET A 87 3.97 0.69 4.12
CA MET A 87 3.54 -0.48 4.89
C MET A 87 4.56 -0.95 5.93
N VAL A 88 5.86 -0.89 5.64
CA VAL A 88 6.90 -1.23 6.62
C VAL A 88 6.86 -0.27 7.79
N LEU A 89 6.80 1.04 7.51
CA LEU A 89 6.76 2.07 8.55
C LEU A 89 5.48 1.97 9.38
N ASP A 90 4.33 1.76 8.73
CA ASP A 90 3.03 1.66 9.40
C ASP A 90 2.91 0.39 10.24
N ALA A 91 3.31 -0.76 9.71
CA ALA A 91 3.37 -1.99 10.49
C ALA A 91 4.32 -1.83 11.69
N ALA A 92 5.51 -1.26 11.50
CA ALA A 92 6.46 -1.04 12.60
C ALA A 92 5.89 -0.11 13.67
N ALA A 93 5.28 1.01 13.27
CA ALA A 93 4.62 1.95 14.17
C ALA A 93 3.51 1.27 14.99
N ASN A 94 2.66 0.47 14.33
CA ASN A 94 1.60 -0.28 15.00
C ASN A 94 2.15 -1.33 15.97
N TRP A 95 3.19 -2.06 15.59
CA TRP A 95 3.86 -3.03 16.48
C TRP A 95 4.47 -2.34 17.70
N ILE A 96 5.18 -1.21 17.52
CA ILE A 96 5.78 -0.45 18.63
C ILE A 96 4.72 0.00 19.62
N VAL A 97 3.62 0.58 19.14
CA VAL A 97 2.53 1.10 19.99
C VAL A 97 1.83 -0.02 20.76
N ASN A 98 1.59 -1.17 20.12
CA ASN A 98 0.82 -2.26 20.71
C ASN A 98 1.70 -3.28 21.47
N TRP A 99 3.03 -3.20 21.38
CA TRP A 99 3.97 -4.16 21.99
C TRP A 99 3.71 -4.43 23.48
N PRO A 100 3.51 -3.40 24.35
CA PRO A 100 3.28 -3.66 25.77
C PRO A 100 1.99 -4.45 26.04
N GLN A 101 0.97 -4.30 25.20
CA GLN A 101 -0.31 -5.00 25.33
C GLN A 101 -0.18 -6.44 24.83
N VAL A 102 0.43 -6.64 23.66
CA VAL A 102 0.70 -7.97 23.08
C VAL A 102 1.59 -8.80 24.00
N HIS A 103 2.59 -8.19 24.64
CA HIS A 103 3.47 -8.89 25.56
C HIS A 103 2.71 -9.41 26.81
N ARG A 104 1.66 -8.70 27.25
CA ARG A 104 0.80 -9.13 28.37
C ARG A 104 -0.26 -10.15 27.95
N ASP A 105 -0.82 -9.99 26.74
CA ASP A 105 -1.84 -10.86 26.19
C ASP A 105 -1.57 -11.12 24.69
N PRO A 106 -0.88 -12.23 24.36
CA PRO A 106 -0.61 -12.60 22.97
C PRO A 106 -1.86 -12.88 22.15
N ALA A 107 -3.01 -13.19 22.77
CA ALA A 107 -4.26 -13.44 22.05
C ALA A 107 -4.78 -12.18 21.33
N LEU A 108 -4.30 -11.00 21.70
CA LEU A 108 -4.54 -9.75 20.96
C LEU A 108 -4.06 -9.83 19.50
N LEU A 109 -3.03 -10.62 19.22
CA LEU A 109 -2.55 -10.88 17.86
C LEU A 109 -3.50 -11.74 17.03
N LEU A 110 -4.48 -12.42 17.63
CA LEU A 110 -5.43 -13.25 16.89
C LEU A 110 -6.72 -12.52 16.58
N ARG A 111 -6.87 -11.27 17.04
CA ARG A 111 -8.05 -10.47 16.78
C ARG A 111 -8.15 -10.14 15.28
N PRO A 112 -9.36 -10.22 14.70
CA PRO A 112 -9.57 -9.91 13.29
C PRO A 112 -9.42 -8.41 12.98
N VAL A 113 -9.16 -7.59 13.99
CA VAL A 113 -8.94 -6.14 13.91
C VAL A 113 -7.66 -5.79 14.67
N GLY A 114 -6.89 -4.82 14.18
CA GLY A 114 -5.62 -4.40 14.79
C GLY A 114 -4.40 -5.03 14.12
N LEU A 115 -3.48 -5.60 14.91
CA LEU A 115 -2.14 -6.01 14.47
C LEU A 115 -2.10 -7.12 13.41
N LEU A 116 -3.04 -8.06 13.45
CA LEU A 116 -3.05 -9.18 12.51
C LEU A 116 -3.34 -8.74 11.07
N PRO A 117 -4.46 -8.03 10.79
CA PRO A 117 -4.73 -7.52 9.45
C PRO A 117 -3.59 -6.68 8.87
N ILE A 118 -3.04 -5.73 9.64
CA ILE A 118 -1.96 -4.86 9.15
C ILE A 118 -0.68 -5.66 8.87
N THR A 119 -0.34 -6.65 9.71
CA THR A 119 0.84 -7.51 9.50
C THR A 119 0.66 -8.37 8.25
N LEU A 120 -0.50 -9.02 8.09
CA LEU A 120 -0.80 -9.82 6.90
C LEU A 120 -0.79 -8.96 5.63
N PHE A 121 -1.35 -7.76 5.69
CA PHE A 121 -1.34 -6.83 4.57
C PHE A 121 0.07 -6.35 4.23
N CYS A 122 0.91 -6.06 5.23
CA CYS A 122 2.31 -5.70 5.02
C CYS A 122 3.08 -6.85 4.34
N VAL A 123 2.94 -8.08 4.84
CA VAL A 123 3.54 -9.27 4.21
C VAL A 123 3.05 -9.43 2.78
N PHE A 124 1.75 -9.27 2.53
CA PHE A 124 1.19 -9.33 1.18
C PHE A 124 1.81 -8.28 0.24
N VAL A 125 1.90 -7.02 0.69
CA VAL A 125 2.49 -5.93 -0.09
C VAL A 125 3.95 -6.25 -0.42
N LEU A 126 4.77 -6.61 0.58
CA LEU A 126 6.18 -6.91 0.37
C LEU A 126 6.40 -8.13 -0.54
N ALA A 127 5.62 -9.19 -0.36
CA ALA A 127 5.71 -10.40 -1.18
C ALA A 127 5.34 -10.15 -2.65
N THR A 128 4.39 -9.25 -2.90
CA THR A 128 3.90 -8.95 -4.25
C THR A 128 4.61 -7.79 -4.92
N GLN A 129 5.35 -6.95 -4.18
CA GLN A 129 5.95 -5.71 -4.67
C GLN A 129 6.84 -5.92 -5.91
N VAL A 130 7.83 -6.81 -5.82
CA VAL A 130 8.79 -7.04 -6.93
C VAL A 130 8.09 -7.67 -8.15
N PRO A 131 7.28 -8.74 -8.00
CA PRO A 131 6.48 -9.26 -9.11
C PRO A 131 5.62 -8.19 -9.77
N LEU A 132 4.97 -7.33 -8.98
CA LEU A 132 4.05 -6.32 -9.48
C LEU A 132 4.78 -5.20 -10.22
N LEU A 133 5.95 -4.78 -9.74
CA LEU A 133 6.81 -3.83 -10.46
C LEU A 133 7.29 -4.39 -11.80
N ARG A 134 7.61 -5.68 -11.86
CA ARG A 134 7.98 -6.34 -13.11
C ARG A 134 6.80 -6.43 -14.08
N ALA A 135 5.61 -6.77 -13.61
CA ALA A 135 4.40 -6.84 -14.43
C ALA A 135 4.06 -5.47 -15.05
N ILE A 136 4.11 -4.40 -14.24
CA ILE A 136 3.82 -3.04 -14.71
C ILE A 136 4.95 -2.49 -15.60
N GLY A 137 6.20 -2.89 -15.33
CA GLY A 137 7.38 -2.42 -16.07
C GLY A 137 7.65 -3.17 -17.39
N GLY A 138 7.23 -4.44 -17.49
CA GLY A 138 7.43 -5.27 -18.67
C GLY A 138 6.72 -4.75 -19.92
N ASP A 139 5.59 -4.07 -19.74
CA ASP A 139 4.79 -3.47 -20.82
C ASP A 139 5.47 -2.26 -21.50
N ARG A 140 6.55 -1.72 -20.90
CA ARG A 140 7.36 -0.66 -21.55
C ARG A 140 8.49 -1.21 -22.41
N ARG A 141 8.74 -2.53 -22.37
CA ARG A 141 9.99 -3.13 -22.87
C ARG A 141 9.79 -4.11 -24.03
N THR A 142 8.61 -4.17 -24.65
CA THR A 142 8.41 -4.77 -25.96
C THR A 142 8.82 -3.77 -27.05
N PRO A 143 10.03 -3.84 -27.62
CA PRO A 143 10.27 -3.22 -28.91
C PRO A 143 9.26 -3.84 -29.90
N GLY A 144 8.58 -2.99 -30.66
CA GLY A 144 7.71 -3.45 -31.74
C GLY A 144 8.48 -4.38 -32.69
N PRO A 145 7.78 -5.28 -33.41
CA PRO A 145 8.45 -6.20 -34.31
C PRO A 145 9.33 -5.42 -35.29
N TYR A 146 10.63 -5.66 -35.19
CA TYR A 146 11.59 -5.25 -36.21
C TYR A 146 11.16 -5.94 -37.51
N CYS A 147 10.75 -5.17 -38.52
CA CYS A 147 10.60 -5.65 -39.89
C CYS A 147 11.91 -5.31 -40.65
N PRO A 148 12.89 -6.23 -40.76
CA PRO A 148 13.92 -6.08 -41.76
C PRO A 148 13.38 -6.59 -43.09
N GLY A 149 13.41 -5.75 -44.12
CA GLY A 149 13.18 -6.19 -45.49
C GLY A 149 12.25 -5.27 -46.26
N ALA A 150 12.77 -4.11 -46.65
CA ALA A 150 12.23 -3.32 -47.75
C ALA A 150 13.32 -2.44 -48.35
N GLU A 151 14.42 -3.03 -48.80
CA GLU A 151 15.24 -2.40 -49.84
C GLU A 151 15.60 -3.51 -50.84
N ALA A 152 15.14 -3.26 -52.07
CA ALA A 152 15.31 -4.08 -53.26
C ALA A 152 16.46 -3.51 -54.10
#